data_AF-A0A1V8NWQ6-F1
#
_entry.id   AF-A0A1V8NWQ6-F1
#
_cell.length_a   1.000
_cell.length_b   1.000
_cell.length_c   1.000
_cell.angle_alpha   90.00
_cell.angle_beta   90.00
_cell.angle_gamma   90.00
#
_symmetry.space_group_name_H-M   'P 1'
#
loop_
_entity.id
_entity.type
_entity.pdbx_description
1 polymer ?
#
loop_
_entity_poly.entity_id
_entity_poly.type
_entity_poly.pdbx_seq_one_letter_code
_entity_poly.pdbx_strand_id
1 'polypeptide(L)'
;MDVSLNNIENLNETMHLAKGRKGLTNLSTIYQTLSTSSEAGLTTRQIADNCGLSIYVTRNWLTKLNQAGLICCHLFDGKSLYWSIDL
;
A
#
# COMPACT_ATOMS: atom_id res chain seq x y z
N MET A 1 13.74 -10.68 -10.22
CA MET A 1 12.42 -10.05 -10.47
C MET A 1 11.58 -10.39 -9.25
N ASP A 2 11.27 -9.39 -8.45
CA ASP A 2 10.69 -9.53 -7.11
C ASP A 2 9.26 -10.09 -7.20
N VAL A 3 8.98 -11.22 -6.54
CA VAL A 3 7.68 -11.91 -6.63
C VAL A 3 6.52 -10.99 -6.22
N SER A 4 6.80 -10.00 -5.37
CA SER A 4 5.88 -8.95 -4.95
C SER A 4 5.38 -8.05 -6.11
N LEU A 5 6.23 -7.76 -7.10
CA LEU A 5 5.88 -6.89 -8.24
C LEU A 5 4.98 -7.60 -9.26
N ASN A 6 5.26 -8.88 -9.56
CA ASN A 6 4.39 -9.65 -10.46
C ASN A 6 2.98 -9.84 -9.86
N ASN A 7 2.87 -9.93 -8.54
CA ASN A 7 1.58 -10.06 -7.88
C ASN A 7 0.75 -8.76 -7.97
N ILE A 8 1.37 -7.58 -7.78
CA ILE A 8 0.62 -6.32 -7.80
C ILE A 8 0.18 -5.90 -9.20
N GLU A 9 0.94 -6.24 -10.25
CA GLU A 9 0.52 -6.00 -11.64
C GLU A 9 -0.71 -6.84 -12.00
N ASN A 10 -0.70 -8.14 -11.70
CA ASN A 10 -1.85 -9.03 -11.90
C ASN A 10 -3.09 -8.58 -11.09
N LEU A 11 -2.89 -8.17 -9.84
CA LEU A 11 -3.96 -7.60 -9.01
C LEU A 11 -4.53 -6.32 -9.62
N ASN A 12 -3.67 -5.44 -10.13
CA ASN A 12 -4.11 -4.21 -10.77
C ASN A 12 -4.87 -4.48 -12.08
N GLU A 13 -4.47 -5.48 -12.87
CA GLU A 13 -5.20 -5.89 -14.09
C GLU A 13 -6.58 -6.43 -13.76
N THR A 14 -6.70 -7.24 -12.71
CA THR A 14 -7.97 -7.87 -12.32
C THR A 14 -8.92 -6.87 -11.64
N MET A 15 -8.38 -5.98 -10.80
CA MET A 15 -9.17 -5.09 -9.93
C MET A 15 -9.25 -3.64 -10.45
N HIS A 16 -8.52 -3.30 -11.52
CA HIS A 16 -8.45 -1.98 -12.13
C HIS A 16 -8.18 -0.83 -11.14
N LEU A 17 -7.29 -1.06 -10.16
CA LEU A 17 -7.02 -0.13 -9.05
C LEU A 17 -6.38 1.19 -9.54
N ALA A 18 -5.47 1.07 -10.50
CA ALA A 18 -4.70 2.15 -11.07
C ALA A 18 -4.95 2.36 -12.55
N LYS A 19 -4.99 3.64 -12.95
CA LYS A 19 -5.08 4.08 -14.34
C LYS A 19 -3.76 4.72 -14.75
N GLY A 20 -3.19 4.24 -15.84
CA GLY A 20 -1.94 4.76 -16.41
C GLY A 20 -0.70 4.47 -15.58
N ARG A 21 0.47 4.73 -16.18
CA ARG A 21 1.78 4.37 -15.63
C ARG A 21 2.03 4.94 -14.23
N LYS A 22 1.74 6.23 -14.02
CA LYS A 22 1.96 6.90 -12.72
C LYS A 22 1.13 6.28 -11.59
N GLY A 23 -0.10 5.87 -11.87
CA GLY A 23 -0.94 5.20 -10.88
C GLY A 23 -0.37 3.85 -10.49
N LEU A 24 0.04 3.05 -11.49
CA LEU A 24 0.65 1.74 -11.27
C LEU A 24 1.96 1.83 -10.50
N THR A 25 2.80 2.82 -10.80
CA THR A 25 4.04 3.08 -10.05
C THR A 25 3.73 3.36 -8.58
N ASN A 26 2.81 4.28 -8.28
CA ASN A 26 2.45 4.60 -6.90
C ASN A 26 1.88 3.39 -6.15
N LEU A 27 1.00 2.62 -6.80
CA LEU A 27 0.43 1.40 -6.25
C LEU A 27 1.53 0.38 -5.90
N SER A 28 2.45 0.14 -6.85
CA SER A 28 3.54 -0.83 -6.70
C SER A 28 4.50 -0.42 -5.58
N THR A 29 4.89 0.86 -5.52
CA THR A 29 5.80 1.35 -4.48
C THR A 29 5.18 1.25 -3.08
N ILE A 30 3.89 1.57 -2.94
CA ILE A 30 3.18 1.45 -1.66
C ILE A 30 3.09 -0.02 -1.23
N TYR A 31 2.68 -0.90 -2.14
CA TYR A 31 2.54 -2.32 -1.83
C TYR A 31 3.89 -2.98 -1.49
N GLN A 32 4.94 -2.64 -2.24
CA GLN A 32 6.30 -3.10 -1.96
C GLN A 32 6.77 -2.61 -0.58
N THR A 33 6.56 -1.34 -0.26
CA THR A 33 6.93 -0.78 1.06
C THR A 33 6.29 -1.54 2.21
N LEU A 34 5.03 -1.92 2.08
CA LEU A 34 4.33 -2.74 3.07
C LEU A 34 4.85 -4.19 3.11
N SER A 35 5.15 -4.77 1.94
CA SER A 35 5.62 -6.17 1.81
C SER A 35 7.03 -6.38 2.37
N THR A 36 7.89 -5.38 2.28
CA THR A 36 9.30 -5.46 2.72
C THR A 36 9.51 -4.96 4.15
N SER A 37 8.47 -4.41 4.79
CA SER A 37 8.55 -3.93 6.16
C SER A 37 8.72 -5.11 7.13
N SER A 38 9.74 -5.05 8.00
CA SER A 38 9.88 -5.98 9.12
C SER A 38 8.99 -5.62 10.32
N GLU A 39 8.38 -4.43 10.31
CA GLU A 39 7.43 -3.98 11.32
C GLU A 39 6.06 -4.60 11.08
N ALA A 40 5.29 -4.83 12.15
CA ALA A 40 3.93 -5.38 12.10
C ALA A 40 2.91 -4.51 11.33
N GLY A 41 3.30 -3.30 10.95
CA GLY A 41 2.57 -2.40 10.09
C GLY A 41 3.23 -1.03 10.08
N LEU A 42 2.86 -0.18 9.12
CA LEU A 42 3.39 1.18 8.99
C LEU A 42 2.27 2.21 9.06
N THR A 43 2.53 3.36 9.68
CA THR A 43 1.60 4.49 9.60
C THR A 43 1.54 5.06 8.18
N THR A 44 0.44 5.74 7.86
CA THR A 44 0.29 6.48 6.59
C THR A 44 1.48 7.43 6.33
N ARG A 45 2.03 8.04 7.39
CA ARG A 45 3.15 8.97 7.28
C ARG A 45 4.46 8.26 6.94
N GLN A 46 4.79 7.18 7.64
CA GLN A 46 5.97 6.36 7.31
C GLN A 46 5.91 5.88 5.87
N ILE A 47 4.75 5.40 5.40
CA ILE A 47 4.58 4.95 4.01
C ILE A 47 4.78 6.10 3.03
N ALA A 48 4.22 7.28 3.31
CA ALA A 48 4.37 8.46 2.46
C ALA A 48 5.83 8.90 2.34
N ASP A 49 6.54 8.96 3.47
CA ASP A 49 7.95 9.32 3.53
C ASP A 49 8.82 8.28 2.79
N ASN A 50 8.55 6.98 3.00
CA ASN A 50 9.25 5.88 2.32
C ASN A 50 9.01 5.87 0.80
N CYS A 51 7.80 6.23 0.36
CA CYS A 51 7.44 6.25 -1.07
C CYS A 51 7.78 7.57 -1.77
N GLY A 52 8.17 8.62 -1.04
CA GLY A 52 8.32 9.98 -1.58
C GLY A 52 7.01 10.57 -2.11
N LEU A 53 5.88 10.22 -1.51
CA LEU A 53 4.53 10.62 -1.92
C LEU A 53 3.92 11.59 -0.91
N SER A 54 2.93 12.38 -1.35
CA SER A 54 2.16 13.18 -0.38
C SER A 54 1.28 12.28 0.47
N ILE A 55 1.09 12.65 1.74
CA ILE A 55 0.26 11.88 2.68
C ILE A 55 -1.17 11.64 2.16
N TYR A 56 -1.71 12.58 1.38
CA TYR A 56 -3.04 12.47 0.76
C TYR A 56 -3.08 11.42 -0.35
N VAL A 57 -2.07 11.41 -1.23
CA VAL A 57 -1.95 10.40 -2.29
C VAL A 57 -1.78 9.02 -1.67
N THR A 58 -0.89 8.91 -0.68
CA THR A 58 -0.65 7.66 0.05
C THR A 58 -1.93 7.14 0.71
N ARG A 59 -2.62 7.98 1.49
CA ARG A 59 -3.89 7.61 2.13
C ARG A 59 -4.94 7.13 1.13
N ASN A 60 -5.09 7.82 0.00
CA ASN A 60 -6.04 7.44 -1.03
C ASN A 60 -5.76 6.03 -1.58
N TRP A 61 -4.50 5.70 -1.82
CA TRP A 61 -4.11 4.36 -2.26
C TRP A 61 -4.32 3.29 -1.19
N LEU A 62 -3.96 3.59 0.06
CA LEU A 62 -4.17 2.66 1.18
C LEU A 62 -5.66 2.36 1.40
N THR A 63 -6.52 3.37 1.31
CA THR A 63 -7.97 3.14 1.34
C THR A 63 -8.44 2.21 0.22
N LYS A 64 -7.97 2.40 -1.01
CA LYS A 64 -8.33 1.51 -2.14
C LYS A 64 -7.84 0.09 -1.95
N LEU A 65 -6.59 -0.09 -1.51
CA LEU A 65 -6.01 -1.40 -1.23
C LEU A 65 -6.78 -2.13 -0.12
N ASN A 66 -7.18 -1.41 0.92
CA ASN A 66 -7.98 -1.97 2.02
C ASN A 66 -9.42 -2.31 1.59
N GLN A 67 -10.05 -1.47 0.76
CA GLN A 67 -11.34 -1.79 0.15
C GLN A 67 -11.28 -3.01 -0.79
N ALA A 68 -10.12 -3.22 -1.42
CA ALA A 68 -9.82 -4.39 -2.23
C ALA A 68 -9.48 -5.63 -1.39
N GLY A 69 -9.37 -5.52 -0.07
CA GLY A 69 -8.99 -6.63 0.82
C GLY A 69 -7.53 -7.07 0.69
N LEU A 70 -6.66 -6.20 0.16
CA LEU A 70 -5.24 -6.51 -0.07
C LEU A 70 -4.33 -6.11 1.09
N ILE A 71 -4.79 -5.20 1.94
CA ILE A 71 -4.10 -4.74 3.14
C ILE A 71 -5.13 -4.53 4.25
N CYS A 72 -4.66 -4.56 5.48
CA CYS A 72 -5.46 -4.30 6.66
C CYS A 72 -5.12 -2.95 7.29
N CYS A 73 -6.09 -2.38 8.00
CA CYS A 73 -5.94 -1.13 8.74
C CYS A 73 -6.22 -1.40 10.23
N HIS A 74 -5.23 -1.10 11.07
CA HIS A 74 -5.28 -1.37 12.50
C HIS A 74 -5.16 -0.08 13.31
N LEU A 75 -5.89 -0.01 14.41
CA LEU A 75 -5.71 1.01 15.44
C LEU A 75 -4.63 0.55 16.41
N PHE A 76 -3.57 1.34 16.56
CA PHE A 76 -2.55 1.13 17.57
C PHE A 76 -2.68 2.18 18.68
N ASP A 77 -2.72 1.71 19.92
CA ASP A 77 -2.88 2.51 21.14
C ASP A 77 -4.06 3.51 21.08
N GLY A 78 -5.10 3.19 20.28
CA GLY A 78 -6.27 4.06 20.08
C GLY A 78 -5.99 5.42 19.41
N LYS A 79 -4.77 5.68 18.94
CA LYS A 79 -4.34 7.02 18.48
C LYS A 79 -3.87 7.04 17.04
N SER A 80 -3.37 5.94 16.49
CA SER A 80 -2.73 5.93 15.18
C SER A 80 -3.16 4.73 14.35
N LEU A 81 -3.38 4.98 13.05
CA LEU A 81 -3.68 3.94 12.07
C LEU A 81 -2.38 3.39 11.48
N TYR A 82 -2.28 2.07 11.49
CA TYR A 82 -1.20 1.31 10.88
C TYR A 82 -1.76 0.42 9.77
N TRP A 83 -0.98 0.23 8.73
CA TRP A 83 -1.31 -0.57 7.56
C TRP A 83 -0.34 -1.73 7.43
N SER A 84 -0.86 -2.91 7.13
CA SER A 84 -0.09 -4.15 6.99
C SER A 84 -0.71 -5.03 5.91
N ILE A 85 0.07 -5.99 5.41
CA ILE A 85 -0.44 -7.09 4.57
C ILE A 85 -0.69 -8.26 5.51
N ASP A 86 -1.93 -8.75 5.58
CA ASP A 86 -2.20 -10.05 6.19
C ASP A 86 -1.69 -11.13 5.22
N LEU A 87 -0.57 -11.77 5.56
CA LEU A 87 -0.02 -12.93 4.86
C LEU A 87 -0.64 -14.23 5.39
#